data_AF-A0A7M5UWE3-F1
#
_entry.id   AF-A0A7M5UWE3-F1
#
_cell.length_a   1.000
_cell.length_b   1.000
_cell.length_c   1.000
_cell.angle_alpha   90.00
_cell.angle_beta   90.00
_cell.angle_gamma   90.00
#
_symmetry.space_group_name_H-M   'P 1'
#
loop_
_entity.id
_entity.type
_entity.pdbx_description
1 polymer ?
#
loop_
_entity_poly.entity_id
_entity_poly.type
_entity_poly.pdbx_seq_one_letter_code
_entity_poly.pdbx_strand_id
1 'polypeptide(L)'
;MASLLHLKAKSGGNCCQIFRTKNIVELERKKERDAAVKIHSWFRKIQVQRYIRNQHECATIIQKTYRAYVGRKYYREAVRKRMNGVMTLFYDQMATKIQAKWRGYYARKYRFNFYTRKTYLDALVLKNERIRVQLQQTGLMNKEKEEKKGKEQEMSAEIMKNRRRHYLLSTQVCPGVYNSFNKSNIGIEDVIKSLPPLSRQERQNIQKEKRLKFLKTANGIPTSLDSNDTNGQQASCDHPPLPPLKSKPQGPFRCTEEVLKQRYKELKPTLRVATDYESVNKARFENTTFLIILFCIILK
;
A
#
# COMPACT_ATOMS: atom_id res chain seq x y z
N MET A 1 32.20 -150.51 5.39
CA MET A 1 31.68 -150.12 4.06
C MET A 1 30.24 -149.58 4.11
N ALA A 2 29.29 -150.25 4.76
CA ALA A 2 27.86 -149.86 4.75
C ALA A 2 27.53 -148.49 5.39
N SER A 3 28.05 -148.13 6.57
CA SER A 3 27.79 -146.82 7.20
C SER A 3 28.34 -145.62 6.40
N LEU A 4 29.46 -145.82 5.70
CA LEU A 4 30.11 -144.79 4.90
C LEU A 4 29.29 -144.51 3.61
N LEU A 5 28.69 -145.54 3.03
CA LEU A 5 27.73 -145.42 1.92
C LEU A 5 26.42 -144.76 2.36
N HIS A 6 25.92 -145.05 3.56
CA HIS A 6 24.71 -144.42 4.07
C HIS A 6 24.92 -142.93 4.40
N LEU A 7 26.06 -142.57 4.99
CA LEU A 7 26.48 -141.18 5.18
C LEU A 7 26.68 -140.46 3.85
N LYS A 8 27.29 -141.11 2.85
CA LYS A 8 27.46 -140.54 1.50
C LYS A 8 26.11 -140.32 0.80
N ALA A 9 25.18 -141.27 0.89
CA ALA A 9 23.82 -141.14 0.36
C ALA A 9 23.02 -140.04 1.07
N LYS A 10 23.11 -139.94 2.41
CA LYS A 10 22.47 -138.89 3.20
C LYS A 10 23.08 -137.51 2.94
N SER A 11 24.40 -137.43 2.78
CA SER A 11 25.10 -136.20 2.39
C SER A 11 24.73 -135.75 0.97
N GLY A 12 24.58 -136.68 0.03
CA GLY A 12 24.13 -136.41 -1.34
C GLY A 12 22.68 -135.93 -1.39
N GLY A 13 21.78 -136.55 -0.63
CA GLY A 13 20.39 -136.12 -0.50
C GLY A 13 20.25 -134.71 0.10
N ASN A 14 21.03 -134.41 1.15
CA ASN A 14 21.09 -133.08 1.74
C ASN A 14 21.64 -132.05 0.75
N CYS A 15 22.66 -132.41 -0.04
CA CYS A 15 23.23 -131.56 -1.08
C CYS A 15 22.18 -131.20 -2.15
N CYS A 16 21.43 -132.20 -2.65
CA CYS A 16 20.35 -131.99 -3.61
C CYS A 16 19.22 -131.10 -3.06
N GLN A 17 18.86 -131.25 -1.78
CA GLN A 17 17.85 -130.40 -1.15
C GLN A 17 18.32 -128.95 -1.04
N ILE A 18 19.57 -128.73 -0.62
CA ILE A 18 20.18 -127.39 -0.56
C ILE A 18 20.18 -126.72 -1.95
N PHE A 19 20.53 -127.45 -3.01
CA PHE A 19 20.49 -126.90 -4.38
C PHE A 19 19.07 -126.55 -4.84
N ARG A 20 18.06 -127.38 -4.53
CA ARG A 20 16.66 -127.06 -4.83
C ARG A 20 16.19 -125.81 -4.10
N THR A 21 16.49 -125.69 -2.80
CA THR A 21 16.15 -124.49 -2.03
C THR A 21 16.86 -123.26 -2.57
N LYS A 22 18.14 -123.36 -2.93
CA LYS A 22 18.88 -122.26 -3.57
C LYS A 22 18.25 -121.81 -4.89
N ASN A 23 17.85 -122.74 -5.75
CA ASN A 23 17.22 -122.40 -7.02
C ASN A 23 15.85 -121.72 -6.82
N ILE A 24 15.03 -122.19 -5.87
CA ILE A 24 13.74 -121.55 -5.54
C ILE A 24 13.96 -120.13 -5.02
N VAL A 25 14.92 -119.95 -4.11
CA VAL A 25 15.28 -118.63 -3.56
C VAL A 25 15.78 -117.69 -4.66
N GLU A 26 16.64 -118.15 -5.58
CA GLU A 26 17.12 -117.31 -6.69
C GLU A 26 16.01 -116.91 -7.66
N LEU A 27 14.98 -117.74 -7.86
CA LEU A 27 13.80 -117.39 -8.67
C LEU A 27 12.96 -116.27 -8.02
N GLU A 28 12.83 -116.24 -6.69
CA GLU A 28 12.02 -115.25 -5.97
C GLU A 28 12.79 -113.99 -5.55
N ARG A 29 14.12 -114.08 -5.47
CA ARG A 29 15.04 -113.02 -5.04
C ARG A 29 14.78 -111.67 -5.70
N LYS A 30 14.47 -111.65 -7.00
CA LYS A 30 14.20 -110.41 -7.74
C LYS A 30 12.91 -109.76 -7.26
N LYS A 31 11.84 -110.53 -7.05
CA LYS A 31 10.55 -110.03 -6.58
C LYS A 31 10.66 -109.46 -5.16
N GLU A 32 11.34 -110.17 -4.27
CA GLU A 32 11.60 -109.71 -2.90
C GLU A 32 12.44 -108.44 -2.87
N ARG A 33 13.52 -108.40 -3.68
CA ARG A 33 14.36 -107.21 -3.81
C ARG A 33 13.58 -106.00 -4.31
N ASP A 34 12.75 -106.16 -5.35
CA ASP A 34 11.95 -105.07 -5.90
C ASP A 34 10.90 -104.57 -4.91
N ALA A 35 10.23 -105.48 -4.18
CA ALA A 35 9.31 -105.12 -3.11
C ALA A 35 10.03 -104.36 -1.98
N ALA A 36 11.20 -104.83 -1.54
CA ALA A 36 12.01 -104.16 -0.53
C ALA A 36 12.46 -102.77 -0.99
N VAL A 37 12.90 -102.62 -2.24
CA VAL A 37 13.27 -101.31 -2.82
C VAL A 37 12.06 -100.36 -2.85
N LYS A 38 10.86 -100.85 -3.19
CA LYS A 38 9.63 -100.04 -3.11
C LYS A 38 9.37 -99.54 -1.69
N ILE A 39 9.43 -100.44 -0.69
CA ILE A 39 9.25 -100.07 0.72
C ILE A 39 10.30 -99.04 1.16
N HIS A 40 11.58 -99.29 0.85
CA HIS A 40 12.68 -98.38 1.21
C HIS A 40 12.53 -97.00 0.54
N SER A 41 12.20 -96.96 -0.75
CA SER A 41 12.01 -95.69 -1.49
C SER A 41 10.83 -94.89 -0.96
N TRP A 42 9.71 -95.57 -0.65
CA TRP A 42 8.54 -94.96 -0.04
C TRP A 42 8.85 -94.39 1.36
N PHE A 43 9.55 -95.16 2.20
CA PHE A 43 9.95 -94.70 3.53
C PHE A 43 10.87 -93.47 3.45
N ARG A 44 11.87 -93.48 2.55
CA ARG A 44 12.74 -92.31 2.31
C ARG A 44 11.94 -91.10 1.86
N LYS A 45 10.97 -91.27 0.95
CA LYS A 45 10.06 -90.20 0.52
C LYS A 45 9.31 -89.60 1.71
N ILE A 46 8.75 -90.42 2.59
CA ILE A 46 8.01 -89.95 3.78
C ILE A 46 8.91 -89.12 4.69
N GLN A 47 10.14 -89.58 4.94
CA GLN A 47 11.10 -88.84 5.77
C GLN A 47 11.41 -87.47 5.18
N VAL A 48 11.67 -87.38 3.87
CA VAL A 48 11.90 -86.11 3.17
C VAL A 48 10.66 -85.21 3.24
N GLN A 49 9.47 -85.75 3.01
CA GLN A 49 8.22 -84.98 3.08
C GLN A 49 7.92 -84.46 4.49
N ARG A 50 8.28 -85.22 5.54
CA ARG A 50 8.16 -84.76 6.93
C ARG A 50 9.14 -83.63 7.21
N TYR A 51 10.37 -83.75 6.74
CA TYR A 51 11.39 -82.71 6.88
C TYR A 51 10.98 -81.41 6.18
N ILE A 52 10.51 -81.48 4.94
CA ILE A 52 10.03 -80.33 4.17
C ILE A 52 8.84 -79.66 4.86
N ARG A 53 7.87 -80.44 5.37
CA ARG A 53 6.74 -79.89 6.14
C ARG A 53 7.21 -79.13 7.37
N ASN A 54 8.12 -79.71 8.14
CA ASN A 54 8.71 -79.04 9.31
C ASN A 54 9.40 -77.71 8.91
N GLN A 55 10.16 -77.70 7.82
CA GLN A 55 10.77 -76.46 7.31
C GLN A 55 9.72 -75.40 6.94
N HIS A 56 8.63 -75.79 6.26
CA HIS A 56 7.54 -74.88 5.93
C HIS A 56 6.81 -74.34 7.17
N GLU A 57 6.59 -75.18 8.19
CA GLU A 57 6.02 -74.76 9.46
C GLU A 57 6.92 -73.73 10.16
N CYS A 58 8.22 -74.01 10.26
CA CYS A 58 9.20 -73.06 10.81
C CYS A 58 9.19 -71.73 10.02
N ALA A 59 9.23 -71.80 8.69
CA ALA A 59 9.17 -70.60 7.84
C ALA A 59 7.87 -69.81 8.07
N THR A 60 6.73 -70.48 8.17
CA THR A 60 5.43 -69.86 8.45
C THR A 60 5.42 -69.17 9.82
N ILE A 61 6.03 -69.78 10.84
CA ILE A 61 6.18 -69.20 12.18
C ILE A 61 7.03 -67.92 12.13
N ILE A 62 8.16 -67.94 11.44
CA ILE A 62 9.02 -66.75 11.28
C ILE A 62 8.26 -65.65 10.55
N GLN A 63 7.62 -65.99 9.43
CA GLN A 63 6.91 -64.99 8.62
C GLN A 63 5.70 -64.39 9.37
N LYS A 64 4.88 -65.21 10.04
CA LYS A 64 3.70 -64.70 10.77
C LYS A 64 4.12 -63.82 11.95
N THR A 65 5.17 -64.20 12.68
CA THR A 65 5.68 -63.41 13.81
C THR A 65 6.25 -62.08 13.32
N TYR A 66 6.98 -62.07 12.21
CA TYR A 66 7.50 -60.85 11.59
C TYR A 66 6.38 -59.92 11.09
N ARG A 67 5.39 -60.44 10.32
CA ARG A 67 4.23 -59.64 9.87
C ARG A 67 3.49 -59.01 11.05
N ALA A 68 3.32 -59.76 12.15
CA ALA A 68 2.70 -59.25 13.36
C ALA A 68 3.54 -58.16 14.05
N TYR A 69 4.87 -58.31 14.09
CA TYR A 69 5.78 -57.28 14.60
C TYR A 69 5.67 -55.98 13.79
N VAL A 70 5.71 -56.08 12.46
CA VAL A 70 5.59 -54.95 11.54
C VAL A 70 4.23 -54.25 11.74
N GLY A 71 3.13 -55.01 11.79
CA GLY A 71 1.80 -54.46 12.07
C GLY A 71 1.73 -53.70 13.40
N ARG A 72 2.29 -54.28 14.47
CA ARG A 72 2.36 -53.60 15.78
C ARG A 72 3.25 -52.36 15.78
N LYS A 73 4.30 -52.32 14.97
CA LYS A 73 5.14 -51.13 14.80
C LYS A 73 4.35 -49.99 14.15
N TYR A 74 3.72 -50.26 13.00
CA TYR A 74 2.90 -49.27 12.30
C TYR A 74 1.74 -48.77 13.14
N TYR A 75 1.04 -49.66 13.86
CA TYR A 75 -0.05 -49.26 14.75
C TYR A 75 0.43 -48.28 15.84
N ARG A 76 1.56 -48.57 16.50
CA ARG A 76 2.14 -47.69 17.52
C ARG A 76 2.50 -46.32 16.96
N GLU A 77 3.06 -46.26 15.76
CA GLU A 77 3.37 -45.01 15.06
C GLU A 77 2.11 -44.22 14.70
N ALA A 78 1.07 -44.89 14.19
CA ALA A 78 -0.21 -44.27 13.87
C ALA A 78 -0.90 -43.67 15.10
N VAL A 79 -0.92 -44.41 16.22
CA VAL A 79 -1.46 -43.93 17.50
C VAL A 79 -0.68 -42.72 17.99
N ARG A 80 0.66 -42.77 17.96
CA ARG A 80 1.52 -41.64 18.36
C ARG A 80 1.23 -40.42 17.49
N LYS A 81 1.17 -40.58 16.17
CA LYS A 81 0.88 -39.49 15.23
C LYS A 81 -0.48 -38.85 15.51
N ARG A 82 -1.51 -39.66 15.72
CA ARG A 82 -2.86 -39.19 16.07
C ARG A 82 -2.86 -38.42 17.40
N MET A 83 -2.24 -38.98 18.43
CA MET A 83 -2.15 -38.34 19.75
C MET A 83 -1.41 -37.01 19.68
N ASN A 84 -0.27 -36.97 18.98
CA ASN A 84 0.48 -35.73 18.75
C ASN A 84 -0.39 -34.69 18.03
N GLY A 85 -1.12 -35.08 16.98
CA GLY A 85 -2.04 -34.17 16.28
C GLY A 85 -3.11 -33.58 17.19
N VAL A 86 -3.76 -34.40 18.01
CA VAL A 86 -4.77 -33.94 18.98
C VAL A 86 -4.16 -32.98 20.00
N MET A 87 -2.99 -33.30 20.54
CA MET A 87 -2.31 -32.46 21.53
C MET A 87 -1.88 -31.12 20.92
N THR A 88 -1.29 -31.12 19.72
CA THR A 88 -0.94 -29.90 19.00
C THR A 88 -2.15 -28.99 18.84
N LEU A 89 -3.28 -29.51 18.36
CA LEU A 89 -4.51 -28.73 18.21
C LEU A 89 -5.00 -28.13 19.54
N PHE A 90 -4.95 -28.91 20.62
CA PHE A 90 -5.32 -28.42 21.95
C PHE A 90 -4.41 -27.27 22.41
N TYR A 91 -3.10 -27.43 22.27
CA TYR A 91 -2.13 -26.40 22.66
C TYR A 91 -2.23 -25.15 21.79
N ASP A 92 -2.48 -25.30 20.49
CA ASP A 92 -2.70 -24.17 19.57
C ASP A 92 -3.95 -23.37 19.98
N GLN A 93 -5.04 -24.04 20.35
CA GLN A 93 -6.24 -23.40 20.88
C GLN A 93 -5.96 -22.64 22.19
N MET A 94 -5.13 -23.17 23.07
CA MET A 94 -4.75 -22.45 24.31
C MET A 94 -3.81 -21.29 24.02
N ALA A 95 -2.86 -21.47 23.10
CA ALA A 95 -1.94 -20.43 22.67
C ALA A 95 -2.69 -19.23 22.08
N THR A 96 -3.69 -19.46 21.22
CA THR A 96 -4.50 -18.36 20.64
C THR A 96 -5.22 -17.54 21.71
N LYS A 97 -5.77 -18.18 22.76
CA LYS A 97 -6.39 -17.48 23.90
C LYS A 97 -5.38 -16.60 24.66
N ILE A 98 -4.22 -17.15 24.97
CA ILE A 98 -3.14 -16.42 25.65
C ILE A 98 -2.70 -15.23 24.80
N GLN A 99 -2.44 -15.47 23.51
CA GLN A 99 -2.00 -14.43 22.59
C GLN A 99 -3.06 -13.34 22.40
N ALA A 100 -4.35 -13.69 22.30
CA ALA A 100 -5.43 -12.72 22.19
C ALA A 100 -5.51 -11.81 23.44
N LYS A 101 -5.39 -12.40 24.63
CA LYS A 101 -5.35 -11.66 25.90
C LYS A 101 -4.15 -10.71 25.95
N TRP A 102 -2.98 -11.19 25.53
CA TRP A 102 -1.76 -10.39 25.46
C TRP A 102 -1.87 -9.23 24.46
N ARG A 103 -2.30 -9.49 23.22
CA ARG A 103 -2.51 -8.46 22.19
C ARG A 103 -3.47 -7.37 22.68
N GLY A 104 -4.55 -7.78 23.36
CA GLY A 104 -5.49 -6.84 23.98
C GLY A 104 -4.86 -5.99 25.08
N TYR A 105 -4.09 -6.60 25.99
CA TYR A 105 -3.34 -5.88 27.02
C TYR A 105 -2.36 -4.87 26.41
N TYR A 106 -1.56 -5.31 25.45
CA TYR A 106 -0.53 -4.49 24.81
C TYR A 106 -1.14 -3.27 24.11
N ALA A 107 -2.23 -3.47 23.36
CA ALA A 107 -2.93 -2.38 22.68
C ALA A 107 -3.43 -1.31 23.66
N ARG A 108 -4.08 -1.72 24.75
CA ARG A 108 -4.62 -0.80 25.77
C ARG A 108 -3.53 -0.06 26.54
N LYS A 109 -2.37 -0.69 26.75
CA LYS A 109 -1.27 -0.09 27.50
C LYS A 109 -0.39 0.82 26.66
N TYR A 110 0.01 0.38 25.46
CA TYR A 110 1.09 1.01 24.69
C TYR A 110 0.63 1.68 23.40
N ARG A 111 -0.49 1.25 22.78
CA ARG A 111 -0.92 1.79 21.48
C ARG A 111 -2.00 2.86 21.61
N PHE A 112 -3.05 2.57 22.39
CA PHE A 112 -4.18 3.48 22.59
C PHE A 112 -4.58 3.49 24.06
N ASN A 113 -4.05 4.45 24.82
CA ASN A 113 -4.42 4.69 26.20
C ASN A 113 -5.52 5.77 26.26
N PHE A 114 -6.75 5.32 26.47
CA PHE A 114 -7.94 6.18 26.52
C PHE A 114 -7.80 7.34 27.51
N TYR A 115 -7.30 7.07 28.73
CA TYR A 115 -7.22 8.08 29.77
C TYR A 115 -6.23 9.18 29.40
N THR A 116 -5.06 8.82 28.85
CA THR A 116 -4.09 9.81 28.37
C THR A 116 -4.63 10.64 27.21
N ARG A 117 -5.42 10.03 26.31
CA ARG A 117 -6.03 10.76 25.20
C ARG A 117 -7.12 11.71 25.71
N LYS A 118 -7.93 11.28 26.67
CA LYS A 118 -8.97 12.11 27.29
C LYS A 118 -8.36 13.33 27.97
N THR A 119 -7.35 13.12 28.83
CA THR A 119 -6.68 14.24 29.53
C THR A 119 -6.04 15.22 28.56
N TYR A 120 -5.44 14.74 27.47
CA TYR A 120 -4.92 15.61 26.41
C TYR A 120 -6.00 16.45 25.74
N LEU A 121 -7.15 15.85 25.40
CA LEU A 121 -8.26 16.57 24.77
C LEU A 121 -8.86 17.61 25.72
N ASP A 122 -9.04 17.27 26.99
CA ASP A 122 -9.55 18.21 28.00
C ASP A 122 -8.60 19.42 28.15
N ALA A 123 -7.28 19.17 28.21
CA ALA A 123 -6.28 20.24 28.24
C ALA A 123 -6.29 21.11 26.96
N LEU A 124 -6.56 20.51 25.81
CA LEU A 124 -6.64 21.20 24.52
C LEU A 124 -7.87 22.10 24.44
N VAL A 125 -9.01 21.67 24.98
CA VAL A 125 -10.21 22.52 25.10
C VAL A 125 -9.90 23.76 25.94
N LEU A 126 -9.32 23.59 27.13
CA LEU A 126 -8.94 24.71 28.00
C LEU A 126 -7.94 25.67 27.30
N LYS A 127 -6.97 25.14 26.55
CA LYS A 127 -6.03 25.97 25.79
C LYS A 127 -6.74 26.75 24.69
N ASN A 128 -7.66 26.13 23.96
CA ASN A 128 -8.42 26.80 22.91
C ASN A 128 -9.30 27.92 23.46
N GLU A 129 -9.93 27.72 24.62
CA GLU A 129 -10.70 28.76 25.30
C GLU A 129 -9.83 29.96 25.67
N ARG A 130 -8.64 29.71 26.26
CA ARG A 130 -7.68 30.78 26.57
C ARG A 130 -7.27 31.56 25.32
N ILE A 131 -6.97 30.86 24.21
CA ILE A 131 -6.62 31.51 22.94
C ILE A 131 -7.78 32.34 22.41
N ARG A 132 -9.02 31.84 22.48
CA ARG A 132 -10.21 32.60 22.04
C ARG A 132 -10.38 33.90 22.83
N VAL A 133 -10.22 33.85 24.16
CA VAL A 133 -10.30 35.04 25.01
C VAL A 133 -9.18 36.02 24.65
N GLN A 134 -7.95 35.53 24.47
CA GLN A 134 -6.82 36.38 24.08
C GLN A 134 -7.02 37.04 22.70
N LEU A 135 -7.56 36.30 21.72
CA LEU A 135 -7.90 36.83 20.40
C LEU A 135 -9.00 37.90 20.49
N GLN A 136 -10.01 37.68 21.34
CA GLN A 136 -11.06 38.67 21.56
C GLN A 136 -10.50 39.95 22.19
N GLN A 137 -9.68 39.82 23.23
CA GLN A 137 -9.03 40.96 23.89
C GLN A 137 -8.12 41.73 22.94
N THR A 138 -7.26 41.04 22.20
CA THR A 138 -6.37 41.68 21.21
C THR A 138 -7.17 42.37 20.10
N GLY A 139 -8.28 41.77 19.64
CA GLY A 139 -9.19 42.38 18.69
C GLY A 139 -9.81 43.68 19.21
N LEU A 140 -10.28 43.69 20.46
CA LEU A 140 -10.80 44.90 21.11
C LEU A 140 -9.72 45.98 21.25
N MET A 141 -8.54 45.62 21.75
CA MET A 141 -7.41 46.55 21.90
C MET A 141 -6.97 47.13 20.56
N ASN A 142 -7.00 46.35 19.48
CA ASN A 142 -6.67 46.83 18.15
C ASN A 142 -7.73 47.79 17.61
N LYS A 143 -9.02 47.48 17.80
CA LYS A 143 -10.12 48.35 17.40
C LYS A 143 -10.06 49.71 18.13
N GLU A 144 -9.81 49.70 19.44
CA GLU A 144 -9.63 50.94 20.21
C GLU A 144 -8.43 51.76 19.73
N LYS A 145 -7.32 51.09 19.39
CA LYS A 145 -6.14 51.76 18.81
C LYS A 145 -6.46 52.35 17.45
N GLU A 146 -7.20 51.66 16.60
CA GLU A 146 -7.64 52.17 15.30
C GLU A 146 -8.59 53.35 15.43
N GLU A 147 -9.57 53.28 16.33
CA GLU A 147 -10.49 54.39 16.61
C GLU A 147 -9.74 55.62 17.16
N LYS A 148 -8.77 55.44 18.06
CA LYS A 148 -7.90 56.52 18.55
C LYS A 148 -7.08 57.13 17.43
N LYS A 149 -6.42 56.30 16.62
CA LYS A 149 -5.67 56.75 15.44
C LYS A 149 -6.56 57.48 14.43
N GLY A 150 -7.78 57.00 14.21
CA GLY A 150 -8.77 57.64 13.34
C GLY A 150 -9.14 59.03 13.84
N LYS A 151 -9.48 59.16 15.14
CA LYS A 151 -9.77 60.47 15.77
C LYS A 151 -8.58 61.43 15.71
N GLU A 152 -7.36 60.94 15.96
CA GLU A 152 -6.14 61.74 15.85
C GLU A 152 -5.89 62.24 14.42
N GLN A 153 -6.15 61.38 13.41
CA GLN A 153 -6.03 61.74 12.00
C GLN A 153 -7.11 62.74 11.58
N GLU A 154 -8.36 62.56 12.01
CA GLU A 154 -9.45 63.50 11.76
C GLU A 154 -9.15 64.88 12.35
N MET A 155 -8.73 64.93 13.63
CA MET A 155 -8.31 66.16 14.30
C MET A 155 -7.15 66.82 13.56
N SER A 156 -6.13 66.05 13.18
CA SER A 156 -4.97 66.55 12.42
C SER A 156 -5.37 67.08 11.04
N ALA A 157 -6.30 66.40 10.35
CA ALA A 157 -6.81 66.81 9.06
C ALA A 157 -7.63 68.11 9.14
N GLU A 158 -8.46 68.26 10.18
CA GLU A 158 -9.23 69.49 10.40
C GLU A 158 -8.31 70.67 10.77
N ILE A 159 -7.29 70.44 11.61
CA ILE A 159 -6.23 71.43 11.87
C ILE A 159 -5.54 71.83 10.55
N MET A 160 -5.12 70.85 9.73
CA MET A 160 -4.45 71.12 8.45
C MET A 160 -5.34 71.91 7.49
N LYS A 161 -6.63 71.58 7.41
CA LYS A 161 -7.64 72.27 6.60
C LYS A 161 -7.86 73.70 7.07
N ASN A 162 -7.92 73.95 8.37
CA ASN A 162 -8.00 75.29 8.94
C ASN A 162 -6.73 76.11 8.67
N ARG A 163 -5.53 75.51 8.81
CA ARG A 163 -4.26 76.14 8.40
C ARG A 163 -4.24 76.51 6.92
N ARG A 164 -4.85 75.69 6.04
CA ARG A 164 -5.02 76.00 4.60
C ARG A 164 -5.99 77.15 4.36
N ARG A 165 -7.03 77.28 5.18
CA ARG A 165 -8.05 78.34 5.12
C ARG A 165 -7.59 79.66 5.73
N HIS A 166 -6.39 79.75 6.30
CA HIS A 166 -5.89 80.96 6.95
C HIS A 166 -5.89 82.21 6.04
N TYR A 167 -5.88 82.06 4.71
CA TYR A 167 -6.04 83.20 3.79
C TYR A 167 -7.44 83.85 3.87
N LEU A 168 -8.49 83.12 4.28
CA LEU A 168 -9.85 83.66 4.42
C LEU A 168 -9.96 84.72 5.51
N LEU A 169 -9.03 84.77 6.48
CA LEU A 169 -8.97 85.86 7.47
C LEU A 169 -8.58 87.21 6.84
N SER A 170 -7.99 87.20 5.64
CA SER A 170 -7.58 88.43 4.93
C SER A 170 -8.67 89.00 4.02
N THR A 171 -9.82 88.32 3.90
CA THR A 171 -10.97 88.79 3.10
C THR A 171 -12.05 89.36 4.01
N GLN A 172 -12.46 90.61 3.77
CA GLN A 172 -13.64 91.17 4.44
C GLN A 172 -14.91 90.80 3.64
N VAL A 173 -15.92 90.29 4.33
CA VAL A 173 -17.22 89.92 3.74
C VAL A 173 -18.31 90.87 4.27
N CYS A 174 -19.09 91.47 3.38
CA CYS A 174 -20.31 92.19 3.76
C CYS A 174 -21.42 91.18 4.11
N PRO A 175 -22.02 91.24 5.31
CA PRO A 175 -23.08 90.32 5.69
C PRO A 175 -24.32 90.54 4.81
N GLY A 176 -24.86 89.45 4.25
CA GLY A 176 -26.12 89.51 3.48
C GLY A 176 -27.33 89.78 4.39
N VAL A 177 -28.43 90.25 3.80
CA VAL A 177 -29.70 90.63 4.48
C VAL A 177 -30.27 89.51 5.38
N TYR A 178 -29.98 88.24 5.06
CA TYR A 178 -30.42 87.07 5.84
C TYR A 178 -29.44 86.62 6.94
N ASN A 179 -28.36 87.37 7.22
CA ASN A 179 -27.43 87.02 8.29
C ASN A 179 -28.02 87.43 9.65
N SER A 180 -28.44 86.46 10.46
CA SER A 180 -29.04 86.72 11.77
C SER A 180 -27.99 87.14 12.81
N PHE A 181 -28.29 88.18 13.57
CA PHE A 181 -27.38 88.75 14.59
C PHE A 181 -27.13 87.84 15.82
N ASN A 182 -27.96 86.81 16.03
CA ASN A 182 -27.91 85.94 17.20
C ASN A 182 -27.26 84.57 16.93
N LYS A 183 -26.04 84.54 16.36
CA LYS A 183 -25.26 83.28 16.31
C LYS A 183 -24.08 83.36 17.28
N SER A 184 -24.27 82.81 18.47
CA SER A 184 -23.21 82.47 19.41
C SER A 184 -22.47 81.21 18.95
N ASN A 185 -21.85 81.27 17.78
CA ASN A 185 -20.91 80.24 17.34
C ASN A 185 -19.53 80.80 17.60
N ILE A 186 -18.72 80.13 18.42
CA ILE A 186 -17.26 80.28 18.35
C ILE A 186 -16.91 80.08 16.88
N GLY A 187 -16.61 81.17 16.20
CA GLY A 187 -16.58 81.19 14.76
C GLY A 187 -15.45 80.27 14.33
N ILE A 188 -15.63 79.52 13.24
CA ILE A 188 -14.52 78.80 12.59
C ILE A 188 -13.32 79.77 12.40
N GLU A 189 -13.58 81.06 12.24
CA GLU A 189 -12.60 82.15 12.24
C GLU A 189 -11.72 82.22 13.49
N ASP A 190 -12.24 82.07 14.71
CA ASP A 190 -11.46 82.11 15.94
C ASP A 190 -10.51 80.91 16.06
N VAL A 191 -10.98 79.75 15.57
CA VAL A 191 -10.15 78.54 15.44
C VAL A 191 -9.06 78.73 14.38
N ILE A 192 -9.34 79.42 13.28
CA ILE A 192 -8.33 79.72 12.25
C ILE A 192 -7.32 80.75 12.78
N LYS A 193 -7.75 81.77 13.54
CA LYS A 193 -6.87 82.80 14.14
C LYS A 193 -5.88 82.23 15.15
N SER A 194 -6.27 81.19 15.90
CA SER A 194 -5.40 80.56 16.90
C SER A 194 -4.33 79.63 16.30
N LEU A 195 -4.45 79.26 15.02
CA LEU A 195 -3.51 78.36 14.33
C LEU A 195 -2.53 79.15 13.44
N PRO A 196 -1.25 78.75 13.34
CA PRO A 196 -0.31 79.41 12.44
C PRO A 196 -0.59 79.10 10.96
N PRO A 197 -0.42 80.06 10.05
CA PRO A 197 -0.58 79.83 8.61
C PRO A 197 0.44 78.81 8.09
N LEU A 198 0.14 78.18 6.95
CA LEU A 198 1.10 77.32 6.26
C LEU A 198 2.27 78.13 5.71
N SER A 199 3.49 77.71 6.04
CA SER A 199 4.75 78.24 5.54
C SER A 199 4.92 77.98 4.03
N ARG A 200 5.73 78.80 3.35
CA ARG A 200 6.01 78.67 1.91
C ARG A 200 6.60 77.29 1.57
N GLN A 201 7.52 76.79 2.40
CA GLN A 201 8.13 75.47 2.21
C GLN A 201 7.09 74.34 2.36
N GLU A 202 6.22 74.41 3.37
CA GLU A 202 5.14 73.44 3.58
C GLU A 202 4.19 73.40 2.37
N ARG A 203 3.81 74.56 1.81
CA ARG A 203 2.95 74.64 0.61
C ARG A 203 3.60 73.99 -0.61
N GLN A 204 4.88 74.27 -0.85
CA GLN A 204 5.62 73.67 -1.96
C GLN A 204 5.73 72.15 -1.80
N ASN A 205 5.97 71.67 -0.59
CA ASN A 205 6.04 70.24 -0.29
C ASN A 205 4.69 69.55 -0.52
N ILE A 206 3.57 70.16 -0.08
CA ILE A 206 2.21 69.65 -0.37
C ILE A 206 1.96 69.58 -1.88
N GLN A 207 2.41 70.58 -2.64
CA GLN A 207 2.25 70.60 -4.10
C GLN A 207 3.08 69.51 -4.79
N LYS A 208 4.33 69.30 -4.34
CA LYS A 208 5.20 68.20 -4.77
C LYS A 208 4.57 66.83 -4.46
N GLU A 209 4.04 66.65 -3.25
CA GLU A 209 3.41 65.40 -2.82
C GLU A 209 2.14 65.09 -3.63
N LYS A 210 1.29 66.09 -3.89
CA LYS A 210 0.12 65.94 -4.77
C LYS A 210 0.53 65.55 -6.19
N ARG A 211 1.58 66.17 -6.73
CA ARG A 211 2.14 65.82 -8.05
C ARG A 211 2.65 64.38 -8.05
N LEU A 212 3.34 63.94 -6.99
CA LEU A 212 3.84 62.57 -6.86
C LEU A 212 2.70 61.55 -6.73
N LYS A 213 1.66 61.84 -5.94
CA LYS A 213 0.46 60.99 -5.83
C LYS A 213 -0.27 60.86 -7.18
N PHE A 214 -0.44 61.97 -7.89
CA PHE A 214 -1.02 61.98 -9.24
C PHE A 214 -0.19 61.14 -10.22
N LEU A 215 1.14 61.27 -10.21
CA LEU A 215 2.05 60.47 -11.04
C LEU A 215 1.99 58.97 -10.71
N LYS A 216 1.85 58.61 -9.43
CA LYS A 216 1.69 57.22 -9.00
C LYS A 216 0.37 56.61 -9.51
N THR A 217 -0.73 57.36 -9.46
CA THR A 217 -2.04 56.88 -9.94
C THR A 217 -2.15 56.87 -11.47
N ALA A 218 -1.49 57.80 -12.18
CA ALA A 218 -1.55 57.90 -13.63
C ALA A 218 -0.81 56.77 -14.38
N ASN A 219 0.17 56.13 -13.76
CA ASN A 219 0.97 55.09 -14.41
C ASN A 219 0.34 53.69 -14.39
N GLY A 220 -0.84 53.48 -13.79
CA GLY A 220 -1.56 52.20 -13.85
C GLY A 220 -0.85 51.00 -13.21
N ILE A 221 0.24 51.20 -12.47
CA ILE A 221 0.98 50.12 -11.80
C ILE A 221 0.28 49.83 -10.46
N PRO A 222 -0.25 48.61 -10.23
CA PRO A 222 -0.80 48.25 -8.94
C PRO A 222 0.33 48.19 -7.91
N THR A 223 0.18 48.94 -6.82
CA THR A 223 1.07 48.88 -5.67
C THR A 223 0.79 47.59 -4.89
N SER A 224 1.34 46.46 -5.34
CA SER A 224 1.44 45.23 -4.52
C SER A 224 2.86 44.94 -4.05
N LEU A 225 3.83 45.78 -4.42
CA LEU A 225 5.22 45.72 -3.97
C LEU A 225 5.57 47.00 -3.22
N ASP A 226 4.93 47.22 -2.08
CA ASP A 226 5.49 48.05 -1.01
C ASP A 226 5.48 47.22 0.29
N SER A 227 6.08 46.03 0.22
CA SER A 227 6.57 45.33 1.40
C SER A 227 8.00 45.79 1.66
N ASN A 228 8.18 47.04 2.08
CA ASN A 228 9.42 47.46 2.72
C ASN A 228 9.42 46.94 4.17
N ASP A 229 9.45 45.61 4.32
CA ASP A 229 10.01 44.94 5.48
C ASP A 229 11.49 44.68 5.18
N THR A 230 12.26 45.76 5.02
CA THR A 230 13.71 45.71 5.14
C THR A 230 14.06 45.76 6.63
N ASN A 231 13.72 44.69 7.33
CA ASN A 231 14.41 44.29 8.55
C ASN A 231 14.81 42.84 8.37
N GLY A 232 16.05 42.67 7.91
CA GLY A 232 16.74 41.39 7.89
C GLY A 232 16.93 40.89 9.32
N GLN A 233 15.91 40.25 9.87
CA GLN A 233 16.10 39.19 10.83
C GLN A 233 15.78 37.90 10.09
N GLN A 234 16.83 37.10 9.90
CA GLN A 234 16.72 35.71 9.50
C GLN A 234 15.79 35.00 10.48
N ALA A 235 14.51 34.89 10.14
CA ALA A 235 13.65 33.89 10.72
C ALA A 235 14.13 32.55 10.18
N SER A 236 15.02 31.89 10.94
CA SER A 236 15.26 30.46 10.80
C SER A 236 13.94 29.76 11.12
N CYS A 237 13.10 29.59 10.10
CA CYS A 237 11.98 28.69 10.17
C CYS A 237 12.57 27.27 10.19
N ASP A 238 12.83 26.76 11.39
CA ASP A 238 13.06 25.34 11.69
C ASP A 238 11.75 24.57 11.45
N HIS A 239 11.29 24.59 10.20
CA HIS A 239 10.27 23.69 9.73
C HIS A 239 11.00 22.52 9.07
N PRO A 240 10.73 21.27 9.50
CA PRO A 240 11.26 20.12 8.79
C PRO A 240 10.86 20.24 7.32
N PRO A 241 11.75 19.93 6.36
CA PRO A 241 11.43 20.01 4.95
C PRO A 241 10.15 19.24 4.70
N LEU A 242 9.18 19.91 4.07
CA LEU A 242 7.90 19.32 3.73
C LEU A 242 8.16 17.98 3.03
N PRO A 243 7.40 16.92 3.37
CA PRO A 243 7.59 15.63 2.75
C PRO A 243 7.50 15.80 1.22
N PRO A 244 8.33 15.09 0.44
CA PRO A 244 8.36 15.23 -1.00
C PRO A 244 6.95 15.05 -1.56
N LEU A 245 6.47 16.07 -2.25
CA LEU A 245 5.15 16.06 -2.88
C LEU A 245 5.07 14.83 -3.79
N LYS A 246 4.00 14.04 -3.62
CA LYS A 246 3.75 12.90 -4.50
C LYS A 246 3.66 13.43 -5.94
N SER A 247 4.42 12.82 -6.85
CA SER A 247 4.51 13.26 -8.26
C SER A 247 3.17 13.27 -8.99
N LYS A 248 2.21 12.45 -8.53
CA LYS A 248 0.84 12.43 -9.04
C LYS A 248 -0.08 13.25 -8.14
N PRO A 249 -0.74 14.31 -8.65
CA PRO A 249 -1.73 15.06 -7.89
C PRO A 249 -2.89 14.14 -7.48
N GLN A 250 -3.42 14.31 -6.26
CA GLN A 250 -4.51 13.49 -5.73
C GLN A 250 -5.82 13.77 -6.48
N GLY A 251 -6.42 12.75 -7.08
CA GLY A 251 -7.69 12.83 -7.81
C GLY A 251 -7.57 12.39 -9.28
N PRO A 252 -8.58 12.66 -10.12
CA PRO A 252 -8.57 12.34 -11.55
C PRO A 252 -7.72 13.32 -12.38
N PHE A 253 -6.74 13.97 -11.76
CA PHE A 253 -5.89 14.97 -12.40
C PHE A 253 -4.68 14.30 -13.07
N ARG A 254 -4.33 14.78 -14.26
CA ARG A 254 -3.18 14.31 -15.04
C ARG A 254 -1.87 14.78 -14.40
N CYS A 255 -0.79 14.02 -14.62
CA CYS A 255 0.54 14.40 -14.14
C CYS A 255 1.02 15.70 -14.82
N THR A 256 1.84 16.48 -14.12
CA THR A 256 2.35 17.79 -14.58
C THR A 256 3.03 17.70 -15.95
N GLU A 257 3.81 16.65 -16.21
CA GLU A 257 4.45 16.41 -17.51
C GLU A 257 3.46 16.24 -18.66
N GLU A 258 2.33 15.59 -18.43
CA GLU A 258 1.29 15.41 -19.47
C GLU A 258 0.60 16.73 -19.80
N VAL A 259 0.33 17.54 -18.77
CA VAL A 259 -0.27 18.87 -18.92
C VAL A 259 0.69 19.79 -19.70
N LEU A 260 2.00 19.74 -19.40
CA LEU A 260 3.01 20.49 -20.14
C LEU A 260 3.10 20.03 -21.60
N LYS A 261 3.13 18.72 -21.86
CA LYS A 261 3.08 18.17 -23.23
C LYS A 261 1.83 18.59 -23.99
N GLN A 262 0.69 18.71 -23.32
CA GLN A 262 -0.55 19.17 -23.93
C GLN A 262 -0.51 20.68 -24.21
N ARG A 263 0.04 21.48 -23.30
CA ARG A 263 0.17 22.94 -23.45
C ARG A 263 1.10 23.34 -24.59
N TYR A 264 2.21 22.63 -24.72
CA TYR A 264 3.23 22.89 -25.74
C TYR A 264 3.08 21.97 -26.97
N LYS A 265 1.93 21.33 -27.14
CA LYS A 265 1.63 20.56 -28.35
C LYS A 265 1.55 21.52 -29.53
N GLU A 266 2.35 21.27 -30.56
CA GLU A 266 2.30 22.03 -31.80
C GLU A 266 0.88 22.04 -32.37
N LEU A 267 0.41 23.24 -32.74
CA LEU A 267 -0.90 23.44 -33.33
C LEU A 267 -0.90 22.80 -34.72
N LYS A 268 -1.55 21.64 -34.85
CA LYS A 268 -1.78 21.08 -36.18
C LYS A 268 -2.77 21.98 -36.92
N PRO A 269 -2.43 22.51 -38.11
CA PRO A 269 -3.36 23.31 -38.88
C PRO A 269 -4.63 22.50 -39.15
N THR A 270 -5.79 23.14 -39.07
CA THR A 270 -7.05 22.49 -39.42
C THR A 270 -7.01 22.07 -40.89
N LEU A 271 -7.79 21.06 -41.27
CA LEU A 271 -7.84 20.58 -42.67
C LEU A 271 -8.05 21.72 -43.67
N ARG A 272 -8.81 22.75 -43.28
CA ARG A 272 -9.08 23.97 -44.06
C ARG A 272 -7.86 24.89 -44.27
N VAL A 273 -6.89 24.84 -43.36
CA VAL A 273 -5.63 25.59 -43.42
C VAL A 273 -4.54 24.76 -44.09
N ALA A 274 -4.60 23.43 -43.96
CA ALA A 274 -3.65 22.51 -44.59
C ALA A 274 -3.95 22.22 -46.07
N THR A 275 -5.15 22.57 -46.57
CA THR A 275 -5.55 22.38 -47.96
C THR A 275 -5.58 23.72 -48.70
N ASP A 276 -5.05 23.76 -49.93
CA ASP A 276 -5.13 24.94 -50.78
C ASP A 276 -6.60 25.32 -51.03
N TYR A 277 -6.88 26.64 -51.05
CA TYR A 277 -8.22 27.18 -51.28
C TYR A 277 -8.88 26.65 -52.57
N GLU A 278 -8.07 26.39 -53.60
CA GLU A 278 -8.51 25.89 -54.90
C GLU A 278 -8.38 24.38 -55.07
N SER A 279 -8.06 23.62 -54.02
CA SER A 279 -7.88 22.16 -54.08
C SER A 279 -9.07 21.45 -54.73
N VAL A 280 -10.29 21.89 -54.44
CA VAL A 280 -11.53 21.36 -55.04
C VAL A 280 -11.61 21.69 -56.54
N ASN A 281 -11.15 22.86 -56.96
CA ASN A 281 -11.18 23.29 -58.36
C ASN A 281 -10.10 22.57 -59.18
N LYS A 282 -8.89 22.38 -58.63
CA LYS A 282 -7.84 21.55 -59.24
C LYS A 282 -8.32 20.11 -59.45
N ALA A 283 -8.94 19.50 -58.44
CA ALA A 283 -9.50 18.15 -58.58
C ALA A 283 -10.60 18.07 -59.65
N ARG A 284 -11.39 19.12 -59.86
CA ARG A 284 -12.38 19.19 -60.94
C ARG A 284 -11.72 19.32 -62.32
N PHE A 285 -10.68 20.14 -62.44
CA PHE A 285 -9.90 20.29 -63.68
C PHE A 285 -9.17 19.01 -64.09
N GLU A 286 -8.57 18.30 -63.13
CA GLU A 286 -7.94 17.00 -63.38
C GLU A 286 -8.97 15.98 -63.86
N ASN A 287 -10.16 15.94 -63.24
CA ASN A 287 -11.22 15.02 -63.68
C ASN A 287 -11.79 15.36 -65.07
N THR A 288 -11.94 16.65 -65.41
CA THR A 288 -12.41 17.05 -66.75
C THR A 288 -11.35 16.82 -67.83
N THR A 289 -10.08 17.05 -67.54
CA THR A 289 -8.97 16.73 -68.45
C THR A 289 -8.85 15.23 -68.68
N PHE A 290 -9.01 14.40 -67.65
CA PHE A 290 -9.09 12.95 -67.81
C PHE A 290 -10.29 12.51 -68.66
N LEU A 291 -11.46 13.12 -68.48
CA LEU A 291 -12.64 12.85 -69.31
C LEU A 291 -12.45 13.27 -70.78
N ILE A 292 -11.81 14.41 -71.04
CA ILE A 292 -11.51 14.87 -72.41
C ILE A 292 -10.48 13.94 -73.07
N ILE A 293 -9.43 13.53 -72.35
CA ILE A 293 -8.45 12.56 -72.85
C ILE A 293 -9.14 11.22 -73.17
N LEU A 294 -10.02 10.74 -72.29
CA LEU A 294 -10.78 9.51 -72.51
C LEU A 294 -11.72 9.63 -73.72
N PHE A 295 -12.38 10.77 -73.90
CA PHE A 295 -13.25 11.04 -75.05
C PHE A 295 -12.45 11.11 -76.37
N CYS A 296 -11.25 11.69 -76.36
CA CYS A 296 -10.34 11.69 -77.51
C CYS A 296 -9.77 10.32 -77.86
N ILE A 297 -9.62 9.40 -76.88
CA ILE A 297 -9.20 8.01 -77.14
C ILE A 297 -10.35 7.18 -77.76
N ILE A 298 -11.60 7.46 -77.38
CA ILE A 298 -12.80 6.75 -77.89
C ILE A 298 -13.20 7.19 -79.31
N LEU A 299 -12.80 8.40 -79.74
CA LEU A 299 -13.10 8.98 -81.06
C LEU A 299 -12.01 8.75 -82.12
N LYS A 300 -11.07 7.82 -81.89
CA LYS A 300 -10.02 7.39 -82.81
C LYS A 300 -10.13 5.90 -83.08
#